data_AF-A0A813LTF2-F1
#
_entry.id   AF-A0A813LTF2-F1
#
_cell.length_a   1.000
_cell.length_b   1.000
_cell.length_c   1.000
_cell.angle_alpha   90.00
_cell.angle_beta   90.00
_cell.angle_gamma   90.00
#
_symmetry.space_group_name_H-M   'P 1'
#
loop_
_entity.id
_entity.type
_entity.pdbx_description
1 polymer ?
#
loop_
_entity_poly.entity_id
_entity_poly.type
_entity_poly.pdbx_seq_one_letter_code
_entity_poly.pdbx_strand_id
1 'polypeptide(L)'
;DWGSPSSASASMTSLKQALDAERLAWQFTRQETCSWQAGDQAPASPASWGGLPASTLEKCRQEVQKKEGLETLIPARQNWCWESLKLLSCPAGESTGLPWEQSKATLEDTLRTPLGNRFHPLADASLCNEPEQGSRRWTDFERQSARSWFFRNVRVYVLAIQSSVSTLAVVNTTAGLADLGIAVTRVPGFDLSRTGDLEEATREGAFKPQSSDEELVLEEGIAATSRLSRSASHFRALNLAQKTVRPLALLLEDGLQVVDDFELKVWSLVREEAPCDWDVISLSTTCPVGRCVSPHLARVGPEGNQPTSASRCSQGRNGGGVNRGLRGFLYRTSVLPTYRPRLQQVVFTSGSHACMDLDAALSATSDEIAYYGVPQVQKAGFFK
;
A
#
# COMPACT_ATOMS: atom_id res chain seq x y z
N ASP A 1 -36.15 10.97 54.18
CA ASP A 1 -36.03 10.28 52.87
C ASP A 1 -34.74 10.62 52.15
N TRP A 2 -33.68 9.85 52.42
CA TRP A 2 -32.51 9.74 51.54
C TRP A 2 -32.47 8.29 51.06
N GLY A 3 -32.45 8.13 49.73
CA GLY A 3 -32.80 6.90 49.01
C GLY A 3 -31.94 5.68 49.32
N SER A 4 -32.58 4.52 49.17
CA SER A 4 -32.03 3.19 49.43
C SER A 4 -30.81 2.86 48.53
N PRO A 5 -29.77 2.16 49.04
CA PRO A 5 -28.56 1.81 48.29
C PRO A 5 -28.72 0.71 47.22
N SER A 6 -29.94 0.22 46.97
CA SER A 6 -30.19 -0.98 46.18
C SER A 6 -30.14 -0.79 44.66
N SER A 7 -29.99 0.44 44.14
CA SER A 7 -29.95 0.71 42.69
C SER A 7 -28.55 0.73 42.08
N ALA A 8 -27.48 0.87 42.87
CA ALA A 8 -26.12 0.97 42.36
C ALA A 8 -25.53 -0.38 41.91
N SER A 9 -25.90 -1.49 42.56
CA SER A 9 -25.38 -2.83 42.23
C SER A 9 -25.94 -3.36 40.90
N ALA A 10 -27.23 -3.13 40.62
CA ALA A 10 -27.85 -3.50 39.35
C ALA A 10 -27.24 -2.74 38.15
N SER A 11 -26.88 -1.47 38.36
CA SER A 11 -26.22 -0.64 37.35
C SER A 11 -24.80 -1.13 37.01
N MET A 12 -24.00 -1.49 38.02
CA MET A 12 -22.63 -2.00 37.78
C MET A 12 -22.59 -3.38 37.11
N THR A 13 -23.55 -4.27 37.38
CA THR A 13 -23.64 -5.56 36.67
C THR A 13 -23.92 -5.38 35.18
N SER A 14 -24.77 -4.39 34.82
CA SER A 14 -25.07 -4.08 33.42
C SER A 14 -23.88 -3.49 32.65
N LEU A 15 -23.08 -2.62 33.30
CA LEU A 15 -21.88 -2.04 32.68
C LEU A 15 -20.80 -3.10 32.45
N LYS A 16 -20.58 -3.99 33.42
CA LYS A 16 -19.60 -5.08 33.26
C LYS A 16 -20.01 -6.03 32.12
N GLN A 17 -21.29 -6.40 32.03
CA GLN A 17 -21.79 -7.24 30.94
C GLN A 17 -21.65 -6.56 29.58
N ALA A 18 -21.89 -5.24 29.49
CA ALA A 18 -21.69 -4.48 28.26
C ALA A 18 -20.21 -4.45 27.84
N LEU A 19 -19.29 -4.21 28.78
CA LEU A 19 -17.84 -4.23 28.53
C LEU A 19 -17.33 -5.62 28.15
N ASP A 20 -17.83 -6.67 28.79
CA ASP A 20 -17.47 -8.06 28.46
C ASP A 20 -17.99 -8.45 27.07
N ALA A 21 -19.21 -8.04 26.71
CA ALA A 21 -19.76 -8.25 25.36
C ALA A 21 -18.98 -7.47 24.29
N GLU A 22 -18.61 -6.22 24.57
CA GLU A 22 -17.78 -5.39 23.68
C GLU A 22 -16.39 -6.01 23.50
N ARG A 23 -15.77 -6.49 24.59
CA ARG A 23 -14.48 -7.19 24.54
C ARG A 23 -14.55 -8.48 23.72
N LEU A 24 -15.60 -9.28 23.88
CA LEU A 24 -15.80 -10.51 23.11
C LEU A 24 -16.04 -10.19 21.62
N ALA A 25 -16.84 -9.17 21.32
CA ALA A 25 -17.03 -8.68 19.96
C ALA A 25 -15.71 -8.21 19.34
N TRP A 26 -14.88 -7.50 20.11
CA TRP A 26 -13.56 -7.06 19.67
C TRP A 26 -12.60 -8.23 19.41
N GLN A 27 -12.57 -9.23 20.30
CA GLN A 27 -11.76 -10.44 20.12
C GLN A 27 -12.20 -11.22 18.88
N PHE A 28 -13.51 -11.36 18.67
CA PHE A 28 -14.06 -12.03 17.48
C PHE A 28 -13.69 -11.27 16.20
N THR A 29 -13.88 -9.95 16.19
CA THR A 29 -13.52 -9.08 15.06
C THR A 29 -12.02 -9.14 14.76
N ARG A 30 -11.18 -9.18 15.80
CA ARG A 30 -9.73 -9.32 15.65
C ARG A 30 -9.36 -10.66 15.01
N GLN A 31 -9.95 -11.76 15.49
CA GLN A 31 -9.74 -13.08 14.87
C GLN A 31 -10.23 -13.13 13.42
N GLU A 32 -11.26 -12.36 13.06
CA GLU A 32 -11.74 -12.26 11.69
C GLU A 32 -10.88 -11.38 10.77
N THR A 33 -9.93 -10.60 11.30
CA THR A 33 -9.20 -9.58 10.53
C THR A 33 -7.68 -9.75 10.53
N CYS A 34 -7.16 -10.84 11.08
CA CYS A 34 -5.76 -11.22 10.99
C CYS A 34 -5.57 -12.72 11.22
N SER A 35 -4.37 -13.21 10.92
CA SER A 35 -3.87 -14.51 11.32
C SER A 35 -3.07 -14.38 12.61
N TRP A 36 -3.53 -15.04 13.67
CA TRP A 36 -2.79 -15.09 14.95
C TRP A 36 -1.52 -15.95 14.87
N GLN A 37 -1.40 -16.75 13.80
CA GLN A 37 -0.24 -17.61 13.54
C GLN A 37 0.85 -16.87 12.75
N ALA A 38 0.47 -15.82 12.03
CA ALA A 38 1.42 -14.96 11.34
C ALA A 38 2.14 -14.09 12.37
N GLY A 39 3.45 -14.26 12.49
CA GLY A 39 4.24 -13.59 13.53
C GLY A 39 4.28 -12.07 13.35
N ASP A 40 4.23 -11.32 14.45
CA ASP A 40 4.21 -9.85 14.48
C ASP A 40 5.62 -9.22 14.42
N GLN A 41 6.57 -9.83 13.71
CA GLN A 41 7.94 -9.29 13.69
C GLN A 41 8.05 -8.16 12.66
N ALA A 42 8.16 -6.93 13.17
CA ALA A 42 8.64 -5.80 12.39
C ALA A 42 9.94 -6.19 11.66
N PRO A 43 10.16 -5.70 10.43
CA PRO A 43 11.38 -6.00 9.71
C PRO A 43 12.53 -5.46 10.55
N ALA A 44 13.56 -6.29 10.77
CA ALA A 44 14.82 -5.79 11.31
C ALA A 44 15.26 -4.60 10.45
N SER A 45 15.89 -3.59 11.07
CA SER A 45 16.38 -2.37 10.41
C SER A 45 16.86 -2.68 8.98
N PRO A 46 16.50 -1.85 7.99
CA PRO A 46 16.62 -2.18 6.57
C PRO A 46 17.98 -2.82 6.32
N ALA A 47 17.97 -3.99 5.69
CA ALA A 47 19.17 -4.75 5.39
C ALA A 47 20.24 -3.76 4.91
N SER A 48 21.30 -3.61 5.69
CA SER A 48 22.34 -2.66 5.31
C SER A 48 22.89 -3.18 4.00
N TRP A 49 22.66 -2.42 2.93
CA TRP A 49 23.18 -2.72 1.59
C TRP A 49 24.71 -2.60 1.51
N GLY A 50 25.37 -2.61 2.66
CA GLY A 50 26.81 -2.49 2.81
C GLY A 50 27.51 -3.73 2.32
N GLY A 51 28.68 -3.51 1.71
CA GLY A 51 29.59 -4.58 1.31
C GLY A 51 29.74 -4.78 -0.19
N LEU A 52 29.09 -3.97 -1.03
CA LEU A 52 29.43 -3.93 -2.46
C LEU A 52 30.75 -3.15 -2.67
N PRO A 53 31.66 -3.63 -3.55
CA PRO A 53 32.85 -2.87 -3.93
C PRO A 53 32.49 -1.50 -4.50
N ALA A 54 33.31 -0.48 -4.24
CA ALA A 54 33.10 0.87 -4.77
C ALA A 54 33.01 0.91 -6.31
N SER A 55 33.76 0.05 -6.99
CA SER A 55 33.70 -0.12 -8.45
C SER A 55 32.35 -0.64 -8.93
N THR A 56 31.69 -1.53 -8.18
CA THR A 56 30.35 -2.02 -8.49
C THR A 56 29.31 -0.92 -8.30
N LEU A 57 29.39 -0.17 -7.20
CA LEU A 57 28.49 0.96 -6.94
C LEU A 57 28.59 2.04 -8.03
N GLU A 58 29.81 2.32 -8.51
CA GLU A 58 30.04 3.27 -9.60
C GLU A 58 29.47 2.78 -10.94
N LYS A 59 29.59 1.49 -11.27
CA LYS A 59 28.92 0.92 -12.46
C LYS A 59 27.40 1.06 -12.38
N CYS A 60 26.80 0.77 -11.23
CA CYS A 60 25.37 0.96 -11.01
C CYS A 60 24.98 2.43 -11.20
N ARG A 61 25.76 3.36 -10.65
CA ARG A 61 25.53 4.80 -10.85
C ARG A 61 25.54 5.16 -12.33
N GLN A 62 26.52 4.70 -13.09
CA GLN A 62 26.64 4.96 -14.54
C GLN A 62 25.41 4.45 -15.31
N GLU A 63 24.87 3.28 -14.95
CA GLU A 63 23.64 2.76 -15.56
C GLU A 63 22.41 3.63 -15.26
N VAL A 64 22.26 4.11 -14.02
CA VAL A 64 21.19 5.06 -13.67
C VAL A 64 21.33 6.36 -14.49
N GLN A 65 22.53 6.93 -14.54
CA GLN A 65 22.80 8.16 -15.27
C GLN A 65 22.51 8.01 -16.77
N LYS A 66 22.90 6.88 -17.36
CA LYS A 66 22.65 6.55 -18.76
C LYS A 66 21.16 6.44 -19.09
N LYS A 67 20.36 5.85 -18.20
CA LYS A 67 18.92 5.67 -18.41
C LYS A 67 18.12 6.94 -18.21
N GLU A 68 18.46 7.72 -17.18
CA GLU A 68 17.67 8.86 -16.75
C GLU A 68 18.17 10.20 -17.32
N GLY A 69 19.38 10.24 -17.89
CA GLY A 69 20.03 11.49 -18.31
C GLY A 69 20.36 12.42 -17.14
N LEU A 70 20.45 11.89 -15.91
CA LEU A 70 20.63 12.68 -14.68
C LEU A 70 22.11 12.76 -14.30
N GLU A 71 22.78 13.86 -14.62
CA GLU A 71 24.18 14.07 -14.20
C GLU A 71 24.32 14.55 -12.74
N THR A 72 23.28 15.15 -12.12
CA THR A 72 23.51 16.13 -11.03
C THR A 72 22.70 16.02 -9.73
N LEU A 73 21.75 15.10 -9.53
CA LEU A 73 20.76 15.27 -8.44
C LEU A 73 20.65 14.20 -7.35
N ILE A 74 21.59 13.25 -7.27
CA ILE A 74 21.46 12.14 -6.33
C ILE A 74 22.66 12.09 -5.36
N PRO A 75 22.45 12.30 -4.04
CA PRO A 75 23.53 12.39 -3.05
C PRO A 75 24.43 11.14 -2.97
N ALA A 76 25.72 11.35 -2.67
CA ALA A 76 26.80 10.36 -2.69
C ALA A 76 26.71 9.20 -1.66
N ARG A 77 25.65 9.11 -0.86
CA ARG A 77 25.48 8.08 0.20
C ARG A 77 24.49 6.96 -0.15
N GLN A 78 24.13 6.83 -1.42
CA GLN A 78 23.05 5.96 -1.85
C GLN A 78 23.52 4.62 -2.43
N ASN A 79 22.67 3.60 -2.26
CA ASN A 79 22.82 2.34 -2.96
C ASN A 79 22.35 2.47 -4.42
N TRP A 80 23.28 2.86 -5.28
CA TRP A 80 23.04 3.00 -6.73
C TRP A 80 22.58 1.72 -7.42
N CYS A 81 22.96 0.56 -6.89
CA CYS A 81 22.54 -0.72 -7.46
C CYS A 81 21.06 -0.98 -7.20
N TRP A 82 20.52 -0.50 -6.08
CA TRP A 82 19.08 -0.55 -5.82
C TRP A 82 18.32 0.33 -6.80
N GLU A 83 18.78 1.56 -7.02
CA GLU A 83 18.16 2.46 -8.01
C GLU A 83 18.20 1.88 -9.42
N SER A 84 19.36 1.33 -9.84
CA SER A 84 19.51 0.65 -11.13
C SER A 84 18.52 -0.49 -11.29
N LEU A 85 18.31 -1.24 -10.21
CA LEU A 85 17.43 -2.37 -10.24
C LEU A 85 15.96 -1.97 -10.31
N LYS A 86 15.53 -0.93 -9.57
CA LYS A 86 14.19 -0.37 -9.69
C LYS A 86 13.89 0.01 -11.15
N LEU A 87 14.83 0.66 -11.83
CA LEU A 87 14.72 1.05 -13.23
C LEU A 87 14.69 -0.12 -14.24
N LEU A 88 15.19 -1.30 -13.86
CA LEU A 88 15.17 -2.50 -14.71
C LEU A 88 13.95 -3.37 -14.46
N SER A 89 13.58 -3.50 -13.19
CA SER A 89 12.72 -4.59 -12.71
C SER A 89 11.31 -4.13 -12.40
N CYS A 90 11.13 -2.82 -12.24
CA CYS A 90 9.84 -2.20 -11.92
C CYS A 90 9.58 -1.03 -12.88
N PRO A 91 9.52 -1.30 -14.20
CA PRO A 91 9.07 -0.29 -15.13
C PRO A 91 7.67 0.17 -14.72
N ALA A 92 7.41 1.47 -14.82
CA ALA A 92 6.08 2.01 -14.57
C ALA A 92 5.09 1.36 -15.56
N GLY A 93 4.23 0.44 -15.10
CA GLY A 93 3.29 -0.25 -15.98
C GLY A 93 2.71 -1.56 -15.44
N GLU A 94 1.92 -2.22 -16.28
CA GLU A 94 1.08 -3.40 -15.96
C GLU A 94 1.80 -4.75 -16.07
N SER A 95 3.08 -4.79 -16.47
CA SER A 95 3.78 -6.07 -16.61
C SER A 95 3.93 -6.74 -15.25
N THR A 96 3.57 -8.03 -15.16
CA THR A 96 3.82 -8.87 -13.97
C THR A 96 5.27 -8.70 -13.54
N GLY A 97 5.49 -8.42 -12.25
CA GLY A 97 6.85 -8.25 -11.72
C GLY A 97 7.70 -9.49 -11.98
N LEU A 98 8.99 -9.29 -12.25
CA LEU A 98 9.95 -10.38 -12.30
C LEU A 98 10.27 -10.84 -10.87
N PRO A 99 10.49 -12.15 -10.64
CA PRO A 99 11.12 -12.60 -9.41
C PRO A 99 12.41 -11.84 -9.12
N TRP A 100 12.66 -11.59 -7.84
CA TRP A 100 13.88 -10.94 -7.36
C TRP A 100 15.17 -11.48 -8.00
N GLU A 101 15.37 -12.80 -8.00
CA GLU A 101 16.59 -13.40 -8.53
C GLU A 101 16.75 -13.16 -10.04
N GLN A 102 15.66 -13.14 -10.80
CA GLN A 102 15.70 -12.83 -12.24
C GLN A 102 16.04 -11.37 -12.49
N SER A 103 15.45 -10.48 -11.68
CA SER A 103 15.73 -9.05 -11.68
C SER A 103 17.21 -8.77 -11.41
N LYS A 104 17.74 -9.38 -10.34
CA LYS A 104 19.14 -9.29 -9.93
C LYS A 104 20.07 -9.85 -11.01
N ALA A 105 19.79 -11.02 -11.56
CA ALA A 105 20.60 -11.62 -12.62
C ALA A 105 20.67 -10.73 -13.88
N THR A 106 19.54 -10.08 -14.23
CA THR A 106 19.49 -9.11 -15.35
C THR A 106 20.41 -7.91 -15.11
N LEU A 107 20.42 -7.39 -13.88
CA LEU A 107 21.32 -6.30 -13.51
C LEU A 107 22.80 -6.76 -13.47
N GLU A 108 23.09 -7.95 -12.92
CA GLU A 108 24.44 -8.51 -12.90
C GLU A 108 25.03 -8.69 -14.32
N ASP A 109 24.21 -9.17 -15.26
CA ASP A 109 24.57 -9.29 -16.68
C ASP A 109 24.84 -7.91 -17.30
N THR A 110 23.96 -6.95 -17.06
CA THR A 110 24.10 -5.57 -17.54
C THR A 110 25.42 -4.94 -17.04
N LEU A 111 25.74 -5.12 -15.75
CA LEU A 111 26.95 -4.56 -15.13
C LEU A 111 28.23 -5.36 -15.42
N ARG A 112 28.08 -6.60 -15.92
CA ARG A 112 29.14 -7.61 -15.99
C ARG A 112 29.88 -7.76 -14.67
N THR A 113 29.14 -7.78 -13.57
CA THR A 113 29.68 -7.86 -12.20
C THR A 113 28.65 -8.55 -11.29
N PRO A 114 29.03 -9.54 -10.48
CA PRO A 114 28.13 -10.11 -9.48
C PRO A 114 27.84 -9.10 -8.35
N LEU A 115 26.58 -9.04 -7.91
CA LEU A 115 26.12 -8.27 -6.74
C LEU A 115 26.18 -9.09 -5.46
N GLY A 116 26.36 -10.42 -5.56
CA GLY A 116 26.54 -11.32 -4.43
C GLY A 116 25.25 -11.59 -3.64
N ASN A 117 25.34 -12.42 -2.61
CA ASN A 117 24.18 -12.95 -1.88
C ASN A 117 23.70 -12.04 -0.73
N ARG A 118 24.23 -10.83 -0.61
CA ARG A 118 23.81 -9.85 0.41
C ARG A 118 22.90 -8.76 -0.14
N PHE A 119 22.74 -8.74 -1.45
CA PHE A 119 21.88 -7.77 -2.12
C PHE A 119 20.49 -8.39 -2.27
N HIS A 120 19.61 -8.17 -1.28
CA HIS A 120 18.20 -8.61 -1.29
C HIS A 120 17.33 -7.51 -0.65
N PRO A 121 16.32 -6.95 -1.35
CA PRO A 121 15.43 -5.93 -0.80
C PRO A 121 14.44 -6.53 0.19
N LEU A 122 14.11 -7.80 0.00
CA LEU A 122 13.30 -8.60 0.89
C LEU A 122 14.19 -9.60 1.61
N ALA A 123 14.24 -9.50 2.93
CA ALA A 123 14.66 -10.63 3.75
C ALA A 123 13.68 -11.80 3.54
N ASP A 124 14.22 -13.02 3.55
CA ASP A 124 13.46 -14.25 3.31
C ASP A 124 12.70 -14.27 1.97
N ALA A 125 13.28 -13.68 0.91
CA ALA A 125 12.63 -13.52 -0.39
C ALA A 125 11.98 -14.80 -0.94
N SER A 126 12.62 -15.97 -0.74
CA SER A 126 12.08 -17.28 -1.17
C SER A 126 10.72 -17.62 -0.57
N LEU A 127 10.30 -16.93 0.51
CA LEU A 127 8.99 -17.14 1.11
C LEU A 127 7.89 -16.52 0.25
N CYS A 128 8.06 -15.34 -0.32
CA CYS A 128 6.97 -14.59 -0.99
C CYS A 128 7.26 -14.14 -2.43
N ASN A 129 8.35 -14.63 -3.03
CA ASN A 129 8.83 -14.22 -4.34
C ASN A 129 8.67 -15.33 -5.41
N GLU A 130 7.90 -16.37 -5.13
CA GLU A 130 7.67 -17.47 -6.08
C GLU A 130 6.39 -17.21 -6.89
N PRO A 131 6.44 -17.14 -8.23
CA PRO A 131 5.27 -16.88 -9.06
C PRO A 131 4.11 -17.86 -8.82
N GLU A 132 4.42 -19.13 -8.59
CA GLU A 132 3.43 -20.21 -8.53
C GLU A 132 2.56 -20.14 -7.27
N GLN A 133 2.98 -19.39 -6.25
CA GLN A 133 2.24 -19.27 -4.99
C GLN A 133 0.85 -18.67 -5.21
N GLY A 134 0.69 -17.77 -6.18
CA GLY A 134 -0.59 -17.12 -6.46
C GLY A 134 -1.74 -18.05 -6.88
N SER A 135 -1.48 -19.30 -7.24
CA SER A 135 -2.53 -20.24 -7.68
C SER A 135 -2.93 -21.21 -6.59
N ARG A 136 -4.21 -21.16 -6.15
CA ARG A 136 -4.80 -22.10 -5.17
C ARG A 136 -6.08 -22.70 -5.71
N ARG A 137 -6.33 -23.98 -5.40
CA ARG A 137 -7.63 -24.62 -5.61
C ARG A 137 -8.49 -24.43 -4.37
N TRP A 138 -9.71 -23.97 -4.57
CA TRP A 138 -10.67 -23.70 -3.50
C TRP A 138 -11.78 -24.74 -3.49
N THR A 139 -11.99 -25.34 -2.32
CA THR A 139 -13.14 -26.19 -2.03
C THR A 139 -14.44 -25.37 -1.97
N ASP A 140 -15.59 -26.02 -2.14
CA ASP A 140 -16.88 -25.34 -2.06
C ASP A 140 -17.13 -24.72 -0.67
N PHE A 141 -16.66 -25.38 0.38
CA PHE A 141 -16.73 -24.87 1.74
C PHE A 141 -15.90 -23.60 1.94
N GLU A 142 -14.67 -23.56 1.44
CA GLU A 142 -13.82 -22.36 1.48
C GLU A 142 -14.45 -21.22 0.67
N ARG A 143 -14.99 -21.51 -0.53
CA ARG A 143 -15.69 -20.52 -1.36
C ARG A 143 -16.86 -19.89 -0.61
N GLN A 144 -17.71 -20.71 0.01
CA GLN A 144 -18.85 -20.23 0.77
C GLN A 144 -18.42 -19.43 2.00
N SER A 145 -17.41 -19.91 2.72
CA SER A 145 -16.88 -19.26 3.91
C SER A 145 -16.25 -17.90 3.58
N ALA A 146 -15.44 -17.84 2.54
CA ALA A 146 -14.79 -16.62 2.07
C ALA A 146 -15.81 -15.58 1.64
N ARG A 147 -16.81 -15.95 0.82
CA ARG A 147 -17.93 -15.07 0.42
C ARG A 147 -18.67 -14.49 1.61
N SER A 148 -19.06 -15.37 2.54
CA SER A 148 -19.81 -15.00 3.73
C SER A 148 -19.00 -14.06 4.62
N TRP A 149 -17.71 -14.34 4.80
CA TRP A 149 -16.79 -13.49 5.53
C TRP A 149 -16.58 -12.14 4.84
N PHE A 150 -16.33 -12.12 3.53
CA PHE A 150 -16.06 -10.91 2.77
C PHE A 150 -17.25 -9.95 2.84
N PHE A 151 -18.46 -10.46 2.62
CA PHE A 151 -19.70 -9.69 2.75
C PHE A 151 -19.87 -9.04 4.13
N ARG A 152 -19.49 -9.77 5.20
CA ARG A 152 -19.61 -9.28 6.59
C ARG A 152 -18.50 -8.33 7.02
N ASN A 153 -17.31 -8.45 6.45
CA ASN A 153 -16.12 -7.81 6.99
C ASN A 153 -15.56 -6.69 6.11
N VAL A 154 -15.83 -6.70 4.79
CA VAL A 154 -15.21 -5.80 3.83
C VAL A 154 -16.24 -4.83 3.25
N ARG A 155 -15.90 -3.53 3.24
CA ARG A 155 -16.58 -2.52 2.44
C ARG A 155 -15.72 -2.15 1.24
N VAL A 156 -16.26 -2.28 0.02
CA VAL A 156 -15.52 -2.01 -1.21
C VAL A 156 -15.82 -0.61 -1.74
N TYR A 157 -14.76 0.13 -2.05
CA TYR A 157 -14.79 1.45 -2.66
C TYR A 157 -14.01 1.42 -3.98
N VAL A 158 -14.57 2.00 -5.04
CA VAL A 158 -13.91 2.14 -6.34
C VAL A 158 -13.69 3.62 -6.64
N LEU A 159 -12.43 4.05 -6.75
CA LEU A 159 -12.01 5.42 -7.02
C LEU A 159 -12.10 5.72 -8.51
N ALA A 160 -13.02 6.60 -8.91
CA ALA A 160 -13.15 7.08 -10.28
C ALA A 160 -12.18 8.25 -10.51
N ILE A 161 -10.98 7.97 -11.00
CA ILE A 161 -9.93 8.98 -11.25
C ILE A 161 -10.19 9.62 -12.62
N GLN A 162 -10.56 10.92 -12.66
CA GLN A 162 -10.98 11.61 -13.89
C GLN A 162 -9.84 11.80 -14.90
N SER A 163 -8.59 11.94 -14.45
CA SER A 163 -7.45 12.24 -15.32
C SER A 163 -7.01 11.10 -16.25
N SER A 164 -7.57 9.89 -16.09
CA SER A 164 -7.30 8.71 -16.95
C SER A 164 -8.49 8.28 -17.83
N VAL A 165 -9.62 9.00 -17.76
CA VAL A 165 -10.89 8.60 -18.39
C VAL A 165 -10.86 8.67 -19.93
N SER A 166 -9.85 9.29 -20.54
CA SER A 166 -9.86 9.55 -21.99
C SER A 166 -9.43 8.40 -22.90
N THR A 167 -8.99 7.22 -22.40
CA THR A 167 -8.57 6.14 -23.33
C THR A 167 -8.84 4.68 -22.93
N LEU A 168 -9.26 4.37 -21.70
CA LEU A 168 -9.50 3.00 -21.22
C LEU A 168 -10.96 2.74 -20.80
N ALA A 169 -11.92 3.24 -21.57
CA ALA A 169 -13.36 2.94 -21.41
C ALA A 169 -13.74 1.45 -21.58
N VAL A 170 -12.76 0.53 -21.66
CA VAL A 170 -12.95 -0.90 -21.91
C VAL A 170 -12.94 -1.74 -20.62
N VAL A 171 -12.24 -1.30 -19.56
CA VAL A 171 -12.18 -2.04 -18.29
C VAL A 171 -12.89 -1.23 -17.20
N ASN A 172 -14.01 -1.77 -16.71
CA ASN A 172 -14.80 -1.17 -15.64
C ASN A 172 -14.64 -2.05 -14.39
N THR A 173 -13.84 -1.60 -13.41
CA THR A 173 -13.61 -2.34 -12.17
C THR A 173 -14.93 -2.70 -11.48
N THR A 174 -15.90 -1.79 -11.56
CA THR A 174 -17.24 -2.00 -10.98
C THR A 174 -17.99 -3.13 -11.67
N ALA A 175 -17.89 -3.24 -13.00
CA ALA A 175 -18.56 -4.32 -13.74
C ALA A 175 -17.95 -5.68 -13.37
N GLY A 176 -16.62 -5.79 -13.38
CA GLY A 176 -15.93 -7.02 -12.96
C GLY A 176 -16.26 -7.45 -11.52
N LEU A 177 -16.37 -6.49 -10.60
CA LEU A 177 -16.82 -6.78 -9.23
C LEU A 177 -18.30 -7.17 -9.15
N ALA A 178 -19.16 -6.56 -9.97
CA ALA A 178 -20.58 -6.90 -10.03
C ALA A 178 -20.80 -8.33 -10.55
N ASP A 179 -20.01 -8.78 -11.53
CA ASP A 179 -20.04 -10.17 -12.04
C ASP A 179 -19.68 -11.19 -10.95
N LEU A 180 -18.84 -10.79 -9.98
CA LEU A 180 -18.52 -11.58 -8.79
C LEU A 180 -19.56 -11.44 -7.66
N GLY A 181 -20.61 -10.64 -7.85
CA GLY A 181 -21.62 -10.35 -6.82
C GLY A 181 -21.13 -9.43 -5.70
N ILE A 182 -20.04 -8.68 -5.93
CA ILE A 182 -19.45 -7.79 -4.93
C ILE A 182 -20.07 -6.39 -5.04
N ALA A 183 -20.75 -5.97 -3.99
CA ALA A 183 -21.33 -4.63 -3.90
C ALA A 183 -20.24 -3.56 -3.69
N VAL A 184 -20.26 -2.51 -4.50
CA VAL A 184 -19.25 -1.43 -4.46
C VAL A 184 -19.87 -0.07 -4.18
N THR A 185 -19.09 0.80 -3.54
CA THR A 185 -19.36 2.24 -3.45
C THR A 185 -18.42 2.98 -4.40
N ARG A 186 -18.94 3.56 -5.47
CA ARG A 186 -18.13 4.44 -6.32
C ARG A 186 -17.82 5.74 -5.58
N VAL A 187 -16.57 6.16 -5.61
CA VAL A 187 -16.10 7.41 -5.00
C VAL A 187 -15.57 8.29 -6.12
N PRO A 188 -16.19 9.47 -6.36
CA PRO A 188 -15.68 10.40 -7.35
C PRO A 188 -14.31 10.91 -6.89
N GLY A 189 -13.31 10.78 -7.77
CA GLY A 189 -12.00 11.39 -7.56
C GLY A 189 -12.07 12.91 -7.73
N PHE A 190 -11.03 13.58 -7.23
CA PHE A 190 -10.75 14.98 -7.49
C PHE A 190 -9.88 15.13 -8.72
N ASP A 191 -10.06 16.21 -9.44
CA ASP A 191 -9.08 16.81 -10.33
C ASP A 191 -8.64 18.16 -9.76
N LEU A 192 -7.54 18.18 -9.01
CA LEU A 192 -7.07 19.38 -8.32
C LEU A 192 -6.57 20.48 -9.27
N SER A 193 -6.51 20.23 -10.59
CA SER A 193 -6.31 21.30 -11.57
C SER A 193 -7.55 22.19 -11.71
N ARG A 194 -8.72 21.72 -11.27
CA ARG A 194 -9.98 22.44 -11.31
C ARG A 194 -10.23 23.09 -9.95
N THR A 195 -10.45 24.41 -9.96
CA THR A 195 -10.69 25.20 -8.74
C THR A 195 -11.79 24.64 -7.86
N GLY A 196 -12.92 24.21 -8.44
CA GLY A 196 -14.03 23.64 -7.66
C GLY A 196 -13.69 22.32 -6.95
N ASP A 197 -12.92 21.46 -7.59
CA ASP A 197 -12.48 20.18 -6.99
C ASP A 197 -11.42 20.42 -5.91
N LEU A 198 -10.53 21.40 -6.10
CA LEU A 198 -9.56 21.82 -5.09
C LEU A 198 -10.23 22.38 -3.83
N GLU A 199 -11.21 23.29 -4.01
CA GLU A 199 -12.02 23.85 -2.92
C GLU A 199 -12.79 22.74 -2.18
N GLU A 200 -13.38 21.80 -2.93
CA GLU A 200 -14.09 20.68 -2.34
C GLU A 200 -13.16 19.73 -1.57
N ALA A 201 -12.00 19.38 -2.14
CA ALA A 201 -11.01 18.53 -1.48
C ALA A 201 -10.51 19.15 -0.17
N THR A 202 -10.30 20.46 -0.17
CA THR A 202 -9.90 21.23 1.02
C THR A 202 -11.01 21.22 2.05
N ARG A 203 -12.25 21.51 1.65
CA ARG A 203 -13.44 21.51 2.54
C ARG A 203 -13.70 20.14 3.17
N GLU A 204 -13.49 19.05 2.43
CA GLU A 204 -13.63 17.69 2.95
C GLU A 204 -12.44 17.25 3.82
N GLY A 205 -11.38 18.05 3.90
CA GLY A 205 -10.13 17.71 4.55
C GLY A 205 -9.41 16.53 3.89
N ALA A 206 -9.71 16.25 2.62
CA ALA A 206 -9.04 15.25 1.80
C ALA A 206 -7.71 15.78 1.24
N PHE A 207 -7.66 17.10 1.00
CA PHE A 207 -6.47 17.87 0.69
C PHE A 207 -6.21 18.87 1.83
N LYS A 208 -4.94 19.07 2.21
CA LYS A 208 -4.55 20.05 3.24
C LYS A 208 -3.40 20.88 2.70
N PRO A 209 -3.68 22.01 2.03
CA PRO A 209 -2.62 22.87 1.54
C PRO A 209 -1.82 23.41 2.74
N GLN A 210 -0.50 23.27 2.69
CA GLN A 210 0.39 24.17 3.41
C GLN A 210 0.51 25.47 2.62
N SER A 211 0.88 26.58 3.27
CA SER A 211 0.88 27.92 2.67
C SER A 211 1.75 28.09 1.41
N SER A 212 2.59 27.11 1.07
CA SER A 212 3.39 27.05 -0.15
C SER A 212 2.88 26.06 -1.21
N ASP A 213 1.79 25.32 -0.95
CA ASP A 213 1.33 24.23 -1.83
C ASP A 213 0.38 24.72 -2.94
N GLU A 214 -0.31 25.84 -2.74
CA GLU A 214 -1.16 26.43 -3.80
C GLU A 214 -0.31 26.94 -4.96
N GLU A 215 0.85 27.53 -4.66
CA GLU A 215 1.84 27.96 -5.65
C GLU A 215 2.46 26.74 -6.36
N LEU A 216 2.70 25.66 -5.61
CA LEU A 216 3.23 24.39 -6.12
C LEU A 216 2.28 23.68 -7.10
N VAL A 217 0.96 23.70 -6.86
CA VAL A 217 -0.05 23.18 -7.80
C VAL A 217 -0.07 23.98 -9.10
N LEU A 218 0.23 25.28 -9.05
CA LEU A 218 0.25 26.17 -10.21
C LEU A 218 1.59 26.09 -10.98
N GLU A 219 2.71 25.87 -10.29
CA GLU A 219 4.06 25.88 -10.89
C GLU A 219 4.52 24.51 -11.44
N GLU A 220 4.07 23.39 -10.88
CA GLU A 220 4.68 22.07 -11.16
C GLU A 220 4.11 21.30 -12.34
N GLY A 221 3.08 21.85 -12.97
CA GLY A 221 2.47 21.26 -14.15
C GLY A 221 1.70 19.97 -13.89
N ILE A 222 1.22 19.37 -14.99
CA ILE A 222 0.15 18.35 -15.01
C ILE A 222 0.49 17.09 -14.19
N ALA A 223 1.76 16.66 -14.16
CA ALA A 223 2.15 15.39 -13.53
C ALA A 223 2.11 15.44 -11.99
N ALA A 224 2.51 16.55 -11.37
CA ALA A 224 2.41 16.75 -9.93
C ALA A 224 0.94 16.86 -9.51
N THR A 225 0.15 17.66 -10.23
CA THR A 225 -1.29 17.81 -10.00
C THR A 225 -2.03 16.48 -10.10
N SER A 226 -1.69 15.61 -11.06
CA SER A 226 -2.34 14.30 -11.19
C SER A 226 -2.06 13.37 -10.00
N ARG A 227 -0.85 13.41 -9.43
CA ARG A 227 -0.49 12.58 -8.26
C ARG A 227 -1.18 13.08 -6.99
N LEU A 228 -1.17 14.39 -6.77
CA LEU A 228 -1.91 15.01 -5.67
C LEU A 228 -3.41 14.73 -5.78
N SER A 229 -3.97 14.80 -6.98
CA SER A 229 -5.38 14.50 -7.25
C SER A 229 -5.74 13.06 -6.87
N ARG A 230 -4.90 12.11 -7.24
CA ARG A 230 -5.07 10.70 -6.88
C ARG A 230 -5.00 10.51 -5.36
N SER A 231 -4.00 11.08 -4.70
CA SER A 231 -3.86 10.97 -3.25
C SER A 231 -5.00 11.64 -2.49
N ALA A 232 -5.45 12.83 -2.90
CA ALA A 232 -6.63 13.49 -2.33
C ALA A 232 -7.90 12.64 -2.53
N SER A 233 -8.08 12.05 -3.73
CA SER A 233 -9.21 11.14 -4.01
C SER A 233 -9.20 9.94 -3.08
N HIS A 234 -8.01 9.40 -2.83
CA HIS A 234 -7.82 8.29 -1.90
C HIS A 234 -8.18 8.70 -0.47
N PHE A 235 -7.74 9.87 -0.01
CA PHE A 235 -8.13 10.39 1.31
C PHE A 235 -9.64 10.61 1.44
N ARG A 236 -10.34 11.06 0.38
CA ARG A 236 -11.82 11.10 0.38
C ARG A 236 -12.41 9.71 0.61
N ALA A 237 -11.92 8.68 -0.07
CA ALA A 237 -12.40 7.31 0.17
C ALA A 237 -12.07 6.81 1.58
N LEU A 238 -10.90 7.15 2.14
CA LEU A 238 -10.57 6.85 3.54
C LEU A 238 -11.51 7.56 4.53
N ASN A 239 -11.95 8.79 4.23
CA ASN A 239 -12.94 9.53 5.05
C ASN A 239 -14.30 8.82 5.06
N LEU A 240 -14.69 8.20 3.95
CA LEU A 240 -15.90 7.38 3.86
C LEU A 240 -15.70 6.05 4.59
N ALA A 241 -14.54 5.42 4.45
CA ALA A 241 -14.19 4.18 5.12
C ALA A 241 -14.19 4.32 6.65
N GLN A 242 -13.73 5.45 7.19
CA GLN A 242 -13.79 5.72 8.63
C GLN A 242 -15.22 5.71 9.21
N LYS A 243 -16.24 5.94 8.38
CA LYS A 243 -17.65 5.98 8.80
C LYS A 243 -18.35 4.64 8.65
N THR A 244 -17.66 3.62 8.13
CA THR A 244 -18.25 2.28 7.96
C THR A 244 -18.19 1.48 9.24
N VAL A 245 -19.19 0.64 9.47
CA VAL A 245 -19.20 -0.35 10.57
C VAL A 245 -18.42 -1.62 10.23
N ARG A 246 -18.02 -1.78 8.96
CA ARG A 246 -17.21 -2.91 8.52
C ARG A 246 -15.77 -2.74 9.03
N PRO A 247 -15.14 -3.79 9.56
CA PRO A 247 -13.79 -3.68 10.11
C PRO A 247 -12.71 -3.49 9.03
N LEU A 248 -13.02 -3.83 7.77
CA LEU A 248 -12.10 -3.70 6.64
C LEU A 248 -12.70 -2.81 5.55
N ALA A 249 -11.86 -1.96 4.95
CA ALA A 249 -12.18 -1.20 3.77
C ALA A 249 -11.21 -1.55 2.64
N LEU A 250 -11.76 -1.99 1.51
CA LEU A 250 -11.03 -2.26 0.28
C LEU A 250 -11.22 -1.08 -0.66
N LEU A 251 -10.14 -0.38 -0.99
CA LEU A 251 -10.12 0.68 -1.99
C LEU A 251 -9.44 0.15 -3.25
N LEU A 252 -10.11 0.31 -4.39
CA LEU A 252 -9.60 -0.06 -5.71
C LEU A 252 -9.64 1.17 -6.62
N GLU A 253 -8.62 1.36 -7.46
CA GLU A 253 -8.73 2.28 -8.60
C GLU A 253 -9.71 1.74 -9.64
N ASP A 254 -10.34 2.62 -10.43
CA ASP A 254 -11.09 2.19 -11.61
C ASP A 254 -10.12 1.79 -12.74
N GLY A 255 -10.60 1.00 -13.71
CA GLY A 255 -9.75 0.46 -14.79
C GLY A 255 -8.97 -0.81 -14.46
N LEU A 256 -9.34 -1.53 -13.40
CA LEU A 256 -8.72 -2.78 -12.96
C LEU A 256 -9.58 -3.98 -13.37
N GLN A 257 -8.92 -5.05 -13.80
CA GLN A 257 -9.56 -6.34 -14.00
C GLN A 257 -9.21 -7.27 -12.84
N VAL A 258 -10.18 -7.56 -11.98
CA VAL A 258 -10.01 -8.50 -10.86
C VAL A 258 -10.03 -9.95 -11.34
N VAL A 259 -9.38 -10.84 -10.60
CA VAL A 259 -9.41 -12.29 -10.81
C VAL A 259 -10.72 -12.91 -10.32
N ASP A 260 -11.11 -14.07 -10.86
CA ASP A 260 -12.42 -14.67 -10.59
C ASP A 260 -12.56 -15.16 -9.13
N ASP A 261 -11.44 -15.42 -8.45
CA ASP A 261 -11.36 -15.83 -7.05
C ASP A 261 -10.90 -14.69 -6.12
N PHE A 262 -11.10 -13.43 -6.54
CA PHE A 262 -10.62 -12.25 -5.82
C PHE A 262 -11.00 -12.22 -4.33
N GLU A 263 -12.28 -12.42 -4.00
CA GLU A 263 -12.76 -12.40 -2.61
C GLU A 263 -12.19 -13.55 -1.77
N LEU A 264 -11.88 -14.70 -2.39
CA LEU A 264 -11.27 -15.87 -1.75
C LEU A 264 -9.81 -15.57 -1.40
N LYS A 265 -9.07 -14.93 -2.32
CA LYS A 265 -7.70 -14.49 -2.10
C LYS A 265 -7.62 -13.45 -0.98
N VAL A 266 -8.55 -12.48 -0.93
CA VAL A 266 -8.58 -11.49 0.17
C VAL A 266 -8.86 -12.18 1.50
N TRP A 267 -9.81 -13.10 1.54
CA TRP A 267 -10.12 -13.89 2.74
C TRP A 267 -8.91 -14.66 3.26
N SER A 268 -8.26 -15.44 2.39
CA SER A 268 -7.07 -16.23 2.73
C SER A 268 -5.93 -15.34 3.21
N LEU A 269 -5.64 -14.26 2.49
CA LEU A 269 -4.57 -13.32 2.83
C LEU A 269 -4.76 -12.78 4.25
N VAL A 270 -5.98 -12.35 4.60
CA VAL A 270 -6.25 -11.74 5.90
C VAL A 270 -6.28 -12.79 7.02
N ARG A 271 -6.94 -13.92 6.79
CA ARG A 271 -7.25 -14.90 7.84
C ARG A 271 -6.12 -15.89 8.11
N GLU A 272 -5.34 -16.20 7.09
CA GLU A 272 -4.31 -17.23 7.16
C GLU A 272 -2.90 -16.61 7.26
N GLU A 273 -2.70 -15.40 6.72
CA GLU A 273 -1.36 -14.88 6.47
C GLU A 273 -1.03 -13.50 7.07
N ALA A 274 -2.00 -12.59 7.19
CA ALA A 274 -1.71 -11.23 7.64
C ALA A 274 -1.52 -11.15 9.16
N PRO A 275 -0.36 -10.69 9.67
CA PRO A 275 -0.11 -10.57 11.11
C PRO A 275 -1.04 -9.59 11.79
N CYS A 276 -1.34 -9.76 13.08
CA CYS A 276 -2.34 -8.93 13.75
C CYS A 276 -1.93 -7.48 13.98
N ASP A 277 -0.73 -7.07 13.58
CA ASP A 277 -0.28 -5.68 13.59
C ASP A 277 -0.53 -4.91 12.28
N TRP A 278 -0.99 -5.53 11.18
CA TRP A 278 -1.13 -4.89 9.84
C TRP A 278 -2.10 -3.69 9.75
N ASP A 279 -1.69 -2.50 9.36
CA ASP A 279 -2.62 -1.35 9.23
C ASP A 279 -3.20 -1.21 7.83
N VAL A 280 -2.37 -1.49 6.84
CA VAL A 280 -2.68 -1.41 5.41
C VAL A 280 -1.94 -2.49 4.65
N ILE A 281 -2.63 -3.10 3.69
CA ILE A 281 -2.05 -4.07 2.74
C ILE A 281 -2.26 -3.53 1.32
N SER A 282 -1.18 -3.34 0.57
CA SER A 282 -1.26 -3.21 -0.89
C SER A 282 -1.48 -4.59 -1.51
N LEU A 283 -2.51 -4.73 -2.36
CA LEU A 283 -2.84 -6.00 -3.04
C LEU A 283 -1.96 -6.29 -4.26
N SER A 284 -1.07 -5.37 -4.63
CA SER A 284 -0.12 -5.56 -5.71
C SER A 284 1.02 -4.57 -5.52
N THR A 285 2.23 -5.08 -5.31
CA THR A 285 3.41 -4.26 -5.04
C THR A 285 4.57 -4.69 -5.91
N THR A 286 5.15 -3.73 -6.63
CA THR A 286 6.42 -3.85 -7.36
C THR A 286 7.57 -3.36 -6.52
N CYS A 287 8.74 -3.97 -6.68
CA CYS A 287 9.97 -3.62 -5.97
C CYS A 287 9.75 -3.44 -4.45
N PRO A 288 9.13 -4.42 -3.76
CA PRO A 288 8.98 -4.29 -2.34
C PRO A 288 10.33 -4.33 -1.62
N VAL A 289 10.47 -3.54 -0.57
CA VAL A 289 11.63 -3.55 0.35
C VAL A 289 11.11 -3.87 1.74
N GLY A 290 11.82 -4.74 2.48
CA GLY A 290 11.45 -5.19 3.81
C GLY A 290 11.71 -6.67 4.00
N ARG A 291 10.67 -7.44 4.35
CA ARG A 291 10.78 -8.87 4.66
C ARG A 291 9.54 -9.63 4.23
N CYS A 292 9.70 -10.79 3.60
CA CYS A 292 8.58 -11.73 3.43
C CYS A 292 8.14 -12.29 4.78
N VAL A 293 6.85 -12.21 5.11
CA VAL A 293 6.29 -12.73 6.37
C VAL A 293 5.41 -13.97 6.17
N SER A 294 4.89 -14.15 4.96
CA SER A 294 4.06 -15.29 4.58
C SER A 294 4.22 -15.56 3.07
N PRO A 295 3.69 -16.67 2.54
CA PRO A 295 3.74 -16.98 1.11
C PRO A 295 3.29 -15.84 0.19
N HIS A 296 2.28 -15.08 0.59
CA HIS A 296 1.72 -14.03 -0.25
C HIS A 296 2.05 -12.60 0.19
N LEU A 297 2.71 -12.42 1.34
CA LEU A 297 2.78 -11.12 2.00
C LEU A 297 4.21 -10.76 2.41
N ALA A 298 4.61 -9.54 2.07
CA ALA A 298 5.80 -8.89 2.58
C ALA A 298 5.42 -7.76 3.54
N ARG A 299 6.12 -7.68 4.68
CA ARG A 299 6.13 -6.48 5.50
C ARG A 299 7.04 -5.45 4.85
N VAL A 300 6.46 -4.33 4.45
CA VAL A 300 7.18 -3.21 3.85
C VAL A 300 8.00 -2.50 4.92
N GLY A 301 9.25 -2.20 4.59
CA GLY A 301 10.14 -1.35 5.37
C GLY A 301 10.46 -0.03 4.67
N PRO A 302 11.01 0.95 5.40
CA PRO A 302 11.40 2.22 4.84
C PRO A 302 12.57 2.04 3.87
N GLU A 303 12.67 2.91 2.88
CA GLU A 303 13.84 2.90 1.99
C GLU A 303 15.10 3.27 2.78
N GLY A 304 15.99 2.29 2.94
CA GLY A 304 17.22 2.44 3.74
C GLY A 304 18.25 3.44 3.20
N ASN A 305 18.01 4.02 2.03
CA ASN A 305 18.90 5.03 1.43
C ASN A 305 18.79 6.41 2.11
N GLN A 306 17.80 6.64 2.98
CA GLN A 306 17.48 7.97 3.50
C GLN A 306 17.11 7.96 5.01
N PRO A 307 17.60 8.94 5.79
CA PRO A 307 17.49 8.90 7.25
C PRO A 307 16.13 9.32 7.82
N THR A 308 15.34 10.15 7.13
CA THR A 308 14.07 10.71 7.64
C THR A 308 12.90 10.39 6.72
N SER A 309 11.66 10.28 7.21
CA SER A 309 10.48 10.00 6.36
C SER A 309 10.30 10.98 5.19
N ALA A 310 10.48 12.28 5.41
CA ALA A 310 10.42 13.28 4.32
C ALA A 310 11.54 13.09 3.28
N SER A 311 12.77 12.74 3.72
CA SER A 311 13.88 12.43 2.80
C SER A 311 13.75 11.05 2.17
N ARG A 312 13.07 10.09 2.81
CA ARG A 312 12.82 8.73 2.27
C ARG A 312 11.92 8.71 1.05
N CYS A 313 11.09 9.72 0.86
CA CYS A 313 10.41 9.86 -0.41
C CYS A 313 11.29 10.47 -1.50
N SER A 314 12.32 11.26 -1.19
CA SER A 314 12.99 12.23 -2.10
C SER A 314 13.73 11.69 -3.33
N GLN A 315 13.50 10.44 -3.75
CA GLN A 315 14.26 9.79 -4.83
C GLN A 315 13.61 9.97 -6.21
N GLY A 316 14.28 10.80 -7.03
CA GLY A 316 14.16 10.86 -8.49
C GLY A 316 13.06 11.77 -9.03
N ARG A 317 13.38 12.56 -10.08
CA ARG A 317 12.39 13.32 -10.87
C ARG A 317 11.25 12.44 -11.42
N ASN A 318 11.47 11.13 -11.50
CA ASN A 318 10.52 10.12 -11.96
C ASN A 318 9.80 9.34 -10.84
N GLY A 319 9.71 9.90 -9.61
CA GLY A 319 8.77 9.43 -8.59
C GLY A 319 9.07 8.03 -8.03
N GLY A 320 10.31 7.77 -7.64
CA GLY A 320 10.78 6.42 -7.35
C GLY A 320 10.67 5.92 -5.93
N GLY A 321 9.50 6.07 -5.30
CA GLY A 321 9.18 5.32 -4.10
C GLY A 321 9.36 3.80 -4.31
N VAL A 322 9.78 3.11 -3.26
CA VAL A 322 9.74 1.65 -3.18
C VAL A 322 8.30 1.17 -3.04
N ASN A 323 8.04 -0.11 -3.29
CA ASN A 323 6.72 -0.71 -3.13
C ASN A 323 5.62 -0.08 -4.02
N ARG A 324 5.91 0.18 -5.31
CA ARG A 324 4.92 0.84 -6.18
C ARG A 324 3.74 -0.06 -6.48
N GLY A 325 2.53 0.48 -6.49
CA GLY A 325 1.36 -0.39 -6.66
C GLY A 325 0.00 0.21 -6.37
N LEU A 326 -0.21 1.50 -6.71
CA LEU A 326 -1.47 2.21 -6.50
C LEU A 326 -2.62 1.63 -7.35
N ARG A 327 -3.10 0.42 -7.03
CA ARG A 327 -4.24 -0.20 -7.71
C ARG A 327 -5.27 -0.69 -6.70
N GLY A 328 -4.83 -1.30 -5.60
CA GLY A 328 -5.74 -1.78 -4.58
C GLY A 328 -5.12 -1.86 -3.21
N PHE A 329 -5.84 -1.34 -2.21
CA PHE A 329 -5.43 -1.33 -0.83
C PHE A 329 -6.53 -1.85 0.07
N LEU A 330 -6.16 -2.72 1.00
CA LEU A 330 -7.00 -3.14 2.10
C LEU A 330 -6.56 -2.39 3.37
N TYR A 331 -7.54 -1.82 4.07
CA TYR A 331 -7.33 -1.00 5.26
C TYR A 331 -8.10 -1.58 6.45
N ARG A 332 -7.47 -1.58 7.63
CA ARG A 332 -8.21 -1.75 8.88
C ARG A 332 -8.88 -0.43 9.25
N THR A 333 -10.21 -0.45 9.38
CA THR A 333 -10.97 0.79 9.59
C THR A 333 -10.76 1.38 10.99
N SER A 334 -10.46 0.53 11.98
CA SER A 334 -10.23 0.92 13.37
C SER A 334 -8.99 1.81 13.57
N VAL A 335 -7.97 1.68 12.73
CA VAL A 335 -6.70 2.43 12.83
C VAL A 335 -6.67 3.68 11.94
N LEU A 336 -7.61 3.81 11.00
CA LEU A 336 -7.70 4.95 10.09
C LEU A 336 -7.72 6.32 10.80
N PRO A 337 -8.45 6.52 11.92
CA PRO A 337 -8.45 7.81 12.60
C PRO A 337 -7.06 8.25 13.08
N THR A 338 -6.21 7.28 13.44
CA THR A 338 -4.88 7.53 14.01
C THR A 338 -3.86 7.90 12.94
N TYR A 339 -3.70 7.07 11.89
CA TYR A 339 -2.60 7.29 10.95
C TYR A 339 -2.98 8.13 9.72
N ARG A 340 -4.27 8.23 9.33
CA ARG A 340 -4.67 9.05 8.17
C ARG A 340 -4.12 10.48 8.26
N PRO A 341 -4.25 11.22 9.39
CA PRO A 341 -3.69 12.57 9.50
C PRO A 341 -2.17 12.60 9.31
N ARG A 342 -1.46 11.58 9.80
CA ARG A 342 -0.01 11.45 9.65
C ARG A 342 0.38 11.19 8.20
N LEU A 343 -0.33 10.29 7.52
CA LEU A 343 -0.10 9.99 6.11
C LEU A 343 -0.41 11.21 5.24
N GLN A 344 -1.50 11.94 5.51
CA GLN A 344 -1.81 13.22 4.85
C GLN A 344 -0.69 14.23 5.04
N GLN A 345 -0.16 14.35 6.27
CA GLN A 345 0.96 15.24 6.53
C GLN A 345 2.15 14.88 5.63
N VAL A 346 2.53 13.61 5.52
CA VAL A 346 3.68 13.20 4.68
C VAL A 346 3.41 13.44 3.19
N VAL A 347 2.21 13.14 2.71
CA VAL A 347 1.83 13.36 1.30
C VAL A 347 1.83 14.86 0.94
N PHE A 348 1.34 15.71 1.84
CA PHE A 348 1.17 17.16 1.63
C PHE A 348 2.22 18.00 2.38
N THR A 349 3.40 17.45 2.69
CA THR A 349 4.49 18.27 3.25
C THR A 349 5.25 18.93 2.10
N SER A 350 5.29 20.26 2.12
CA SER A 350 6.02 21.10 1.18
C SER A 350 7.50 20.66 1.06
N GLY A 351 7.95 20.44 -0.17
CA GLY A 351 9.34 20.09 -0.49
C GLY A 351 9.64 18.62 -0.81
N SER A 352 8.64 17.73 -0.84
CA SER A 352 8.83 16.34 -1.27
C SER A 352 7.81 15.90 -2.33
N HIS A 353 8.03 16.32 -3.58
CA HIS A 353 7.21 15.89 -4.75
C HIS A 353 7.08 14.37 -4.88
N ALA A 354 8.02 13.65 -4.29
CA ALA A 354 8.07 12.21 -4.36
C ALA A 354 7.24 11.53 -3.26
N CYS A 355 6.81 12.26 -2.21
CA CYS A 355 5.79 11.74 -1.26
C CYS A 355 4.35 11.96 -1.77
N MET A 356 4.15 12.67 -2.89
CA MET A 356 2.80 12.93 -3.41
C MET A 356 2.06 11.64 -3.79
N ASP A 357 2.81 10.59 -4.10
CA ASP A 357 2.29 9.24 -4.33
C ASP A 357 2.05 8.51 -2.99
N LEU A 358 0.85 7.98 -2.81
CA LEU A 358 0.44 7.38 -1.54
C LEU A 358 1.28 6.16 -1.13
N ASP A 359 1.71 5.35 -2.10
CA ASP A 359 2.56 4.17 -1.87
C ASP A 359 3.98 4.55 -1.43
N ALA A 360 4.52 5.63 -2.00
CA ALA A 360 5.77 6.24 -1.57
C ALA A 360 5.65 6.78 -0.14
N ALA A 361 4.58 7.51 0.18
CA ALA A 361 4.34 8.02 1.53
C ALA A 361 4.14 6.90 2.56
N LEU A 362 3.37 5.85 2.22
CA LEU A 362 3.19 4.65 3.05
C LEU A 362 4.50 3.92 3.28
N SER A 363 5.33 3.78 2.25
CA SER A 363 6.66 3.17 2.38
C SER A 363 7.57 4.00 3.28
N ALA A 364 7.59 5.33 3.10
CA ALA A 364 8.43 6.24 3.87
C ALA A 364 8.08 6.27 5.37
N THR A 365 6.82 5.94 5.70
CA THR A 365 6.25 5.88 7.06
C THR A 365 6.03 4.45 7.55
N SER A 366 6.59 3.44 6.89
CA SER A 366 6.35 2.03 7.25
C SER A 366 7.01 1.56 8.57
N ASP A 367 7.85 2.41 9.18
CA ASP A 367 8.31 2.28 10.56
C ASP A 367 7.29 2.81 11.60
N GLU A 368 6.34 3.64 11.17
CA GLU A 368 5.25 4.18 11.99
C GLU A 368 3.91 3.48 11.71
N ILE A 369 3.68 3.05 10.46
CA ILE A 369 2.46 2.42 9.96
C ILE A 369 2.80 1.00 9.56
N ALA A 370 1.98 0.04 9.99
CA ALA A 370 2.17 -1.34 9.61
C ALA A 370 1.73 -1.62 8.17
N TYR A 371 2.59 -1.25 7.22
CA TYR A 371 2.36 -1.40 5.80
C TYR A 371 2.86 -2.74 5.29
N TYR A 372 1.98 -3.52 4.70
CA TYR A 372 2.29 -4.77 4.02
C TYR A 372 1.97 -4.66 2.52
N GLY A 373 2.59 -5.50 1.72
CA GLY A 373 2.36 -5.55 0.28
C GLY A 373 2.39 -6.98 -0.24
N VAL A 374 1.53 -7.27 -1.20
CA VAL A 374 1.54 -8.52 -1.97
C VAL A 374 2.47 -8.35 -3.17
N PRO A 375 3.61 -9.06 -3.24
CA PRO A 375 4.52 -8.95 -4.38
C PRO A 375 3.84 -9.30 -5.72
N GLN A 376 3.96 -8.43 -6.72
CA GLN A 376 3.31 -8.60 -8.04
C GLN A 376 3.88 -9.77 -8.86
N VAL A 377 4.90 -10.46 -8.37
CA VAL A 377 5.47 -11.66 -9.00
C VAL A 377 4.47 -12.84 -9.00
N GLN A 378 3.50 -12.86 -8.09
CA GLN A 378 2.54 -13.96 -7.92
C GLN A 378 1.57 -14.11 -9.11
N LYS A 379 1.36 -15.36 -9.54
CA LYS A 379 0.55 -15.75 -10.70
C LYS A 379 -0.45 -16.85 -10.34
N ALA A 380 -1.77 -16.63 -10.42
CA ALA A 380 -2.42 -15.33 -10.63
C ALA A 380 -2.34 -14.45 -9.36
N GLY A 381 -2.11 -13.15 -9.52
CA GLY A 381 -2.20 -12.18 -8.42
C GLY A 381 -3.65 -11.86 -8.03
N PHE A 382 -3.90 -10.64 -7.58
CA PHE A 382 -5.25 -10.10 -7.35
C PHE A 382 -5.89 -9.48 -8.60
N PHE A 383 -5.05 -9.10 -9.57
CA PHE A 383 -5.45 -8.43 -10.80
C PHE A 383 -4.92 -9.23 -12.00
N LYS A 384 -5.64 -9.19 -13.13
CA LYS A 384 -5.28 -9.86 -14.39
C LYS A 384 -4.20 -9.10 -15.15
#